data_AF-A0A2M7LSX2-F1
#
_entry.id   AF-A0A2M7LSX2-F1
#
_cell.length_a   1.000
_cell.length_b   1.000
_cell.length_c   1.000
_cell.angle_alpha   90.00
_cell.angle_beta   90.00
_cell.angle_gamma   90.00
#
_symmetry.space_group_name_H-M   'P 1'
#
loop_
_entity.id
_entity.type
_entity.pdbx_description
1 polymer ?
#
loop_
_entity_poly.entity_id
_entity_poly.type
_entity_poly.pdbx_seq_one_letter_code
_entity_poly.pdbx_strand_id
1 'polypeptide(L)'
;MNTTVAINQTVNTTDIRFNLGKILTNLEKRRSPILIISRSKPKAWLYPYETQLCAADIFLQWQRQVLPKYQKIKTKDLLKIIRSDRDQN
;
A
#
# COMPACT_ATOMS: atom_id res chain seq x y z
N MET A 1 24.83 -25.78 4.32
CA MET A 1 24.08 -24.51 4.16
C MET A 1 23.46 -24.54 2.78
N ASN A 2 22.15 -24.81 2.69
CA ASN A 2 21.47 -24.92 1.40
C ASN A 2 21.19 -23.50 0.89
N THR A 3 21.97 -23.05 -0.08
CA THR A 3 21.69 -21.84 -0.87
C THR A 3 20.46 -22.11 -1.73
N THR A 4 19.28 -21.89 -1.16
CA THR A 4 18.05 -21.74 -1.92
C THR A 4 18.23 -20.54 -2.84
N VAL A 5 18.55 -20.80 -4.10
CA VAL A 5 18.59 -19.78 -5.16
C VAL A 5 17.16 -19.25 -5.28
N ALA A 6 16.89 -18.11 -4.63
CA ALA A 6 15.63 -17.41 -4.79
C ALA A 6 15.51 -17.05 -6.28
N ILE A 7 14.57 -17.69 -6.97
CA ILE A 7 14.24 -17.38 -8.36
C ILE A 7 13.59 -15.99 -8.34
N ASN A 8 14.42 -14.95 -8.42
CA ASN A 8 13.99 -13.57 -8.41
C ASN A 8 13.40 -13.24 -9.78
N GLN A 9 12.07 -13.21 -9.84
CA GLN A 9 11.36 -12.83 -11.05
C GLN A 9 11.54 -11.33 -11.29
N THR A 10 11.80 -10.96 -12.54
CA THR A 10 11.94 -9.56 -12.95
C THR A 10 10.78 -9.17 -13.87
N VAL A 11 10.21 -7.97 -13.69
CA VAL A 11 9.07 -7.46 -14.46
C VAL A 11 9.33 -6.02 -14.88
N ASN A 12 9.00 -5.65 -16.12
CA ASN A 12 9.09 -4.27 -16.57
C ASN A 12 7.90 -3.44 -16.09
N THR A 13 8.14 -2.18 -15.73
CA THR A 13 7.10 -1.17 -15.48
C THR A 13 6.01 -1.11 -16.55
N THR A 14 6.31 -1.35 -17.82
CA THR A 14 5.31 -1.43 -18.89
C THR A 14 4.39 -2.64 -18.72
N ASP A 15 4.94 -3.80 -18.34
CA ASP A 15 4.18 -5.03 -18.15
C ASP A 15 3.25 -4.92 -16.95
N ILE A 16 3.65 -4.20 -15.91
CA ILE A 16 2.79 -3.91 -14.74
C ILE A 16 1.53 -3.19 -15.20
N ARG A 17 1.64 -2.20 -16.09
CA ARG A 17 0.49 -1.42 -16.57
C ARG A 17 -0.59 -2.30 -17.22
N PHE A 18 -0.17 -3.34 -17.95
CA PHE A 18 -1.09 -4.20 -18.71
C PHE A 18 -1.44 -5.51 -18.01
N ASN A 19 -0.58 -6.01 -17.12
CA ASN A 19 -0.67 -7.36 -16.55
C ASN A 19 -0.68 -7.39 -15.01
N LEU A 20 -0.98 -6.28 -14.33
CA LEU A 20 -0.92 -6.16 -12.88
C LEU A 20 -1.60 -7.32 -12.15
N GLY A 21 -2.84 -7.67 -12.51
CA GLY A 21 -3.59 -8.74 -11.85
C GLY A 21 -2.89 -10.10 -11.94
N LYS A 22 -2.30 -10.44 -13.10
CA LYS A 22 -1.54 -11.68 -13.29
C LYS A 22 -0.24 -11.66 -12.49
N ILE A 23 0.44 -10.51 -12.44
CA ILE A 23 1.68 -10.33 -11.69
C ILE A 23 1.41 -10.51 -10.19
N LEU A 24 0.37 -9.89 -9.65
CA LEU A 24 -0.03 -10.03 -8.24
C LEU A 24 -0.45 -11.47 -7.92
N THR A 25 -1.24 -12.10 -8.79
CA THR A 25 -1.62 -13.51 -8.60
C THR A 25 -0.38 -14.42 -8.56
N ASN A 26 0.61 -14.17 -9.40
CA ASN A 26 1.85 -14.93 -9.41
C ASN A 26 2.72 -14.65 -8.19
N LEU A 27 2.78 -13.40 -7.73
CA LEU A 27 3.48 -12.99 -6.52
C LEU A 27 2.95 -13.75 -5.30
N GLU A 28 1.63 -13.78 -5.12
CA GLU A 28 0.97 -14.49 -4.03
C GLU A 28 1.16 -16.01 -4.11
N LYS A 29 1.12 -16.58 -5.32
CA LYS A 29 1.37 -18.03 -5.53
C LYS A 29 2.81 -18.43 -5.24
N ARG A 30 3.77 -17.61 -5.67
CA ARG A 30 5.20 -17.92 -5.55
C ARG A 30 5.75 -17.58 -4.17
N ARG A 31 5.12 -16.64 -3.46
CA ARG A 31 5.60 -16.06 -2.20
C ARG A 31 7.08 -15.66 -2.27
N SER A 32 7.51 -15.15 -3.43
CA SER A 32 8.87 -14.68 -3.66
C SER A 32 8.86 -13.25 -4.21
N PRO A 33 9.81 -12.39 -3.83
CA PRO A 33 9.85 -11.01 -4.29
C PRO A 33 10.05 -10.89 -5.80
N ILE A 34 9.46 -9.86 -6.39
CA ILE A 34 9.59 -9.51 -7.80
C ILE A 34 10.38 -8.20 -7.94
N LEU A 35 11.43 -8.21 -8.77
CA LEU A 35 12.16 -6.99 -9.11
C LEU A 35 11.43 -6.24 -10.22
N ILE A 36 11.05 -5.00 -9.94
CA ILE A 36 10.49 -4.08 -10.93
C ILE A 36 11.64 -3.32 -11.58
N ILE A 37 11.72 -3.39 -12.91
CA ILE A 37 12.71 -2.68 -13.72
C ILE A 37 12.05 -1.70 -14.68
N SER A 38 12.79 -0.66 -15.06
CA SER A 38 12.43 0.23 -16.15
C SER A 38 13.68 0.63 -16.91
N ARG A 39 13.67 0.49 -18.25
CA ARG A 39 14.84 0.72 -19.11
C ARG A 39 16.09 -0.01 -18.60
N SER A 40 15.93 -1.28 -18.24
CA SER A 40 16.98 -2.16 -17.70
C SER A 40 17.58 -1.72 -16.36
N LYS A 41 16.98 -0.74 -15.67
CA LYS A 41 17.42 -0.30 -14.35
C LYS A 41 16.44 -0.77 -13.28
N PRO A 42 16.92 -1.29 -12.13
CA PRO A 42 16.07 -1.64 -11.00
C PRO A 42 15.38 -0.38 -10.45
N LYS A 43 14.10 -0.52 -10.10
CA LYS A 43 13.27 0.58 -9.58
C LYS A 43 12.71 0.28 -8.21
N ALA A 44 12.19 -0.93 -8.01
CA ALA A 44 11.60 -1.32 -6.75
C ALA A 44 11.56 -2.85 -6.61
N TRP A 45 11.41 -3.33 -5.39
CA TRP A 45 11.04 -4.70 -5.10
C TRP A 45 9.58 -4.76 -4.69
N LEU A 46 8.86 -5.74 -5.23
CA LEU A 46 7.49 -6.04 -4.87
C LEU A 46 7.48 -7.33 -4.06
N TYR A 47 7.09 -7.24 -2.79
CA TYR A 47 7.02 -8.37 -1.87
C TYR A 47 5.60 -8.93 -1.78
N PRO A 48 5.44 -10.26 -1.62
CA PRO A 48 4.13 -10.83 -1.32
C PRO A 48 3.58 -10.23 -0.03
N TYR A 49 2.26 -10.13 0.08
CA TYR A 49 1.66 -9.59 1.29
C TYR A 49 1.75 -10.62 2.42
N GLU A 50 2.55 -10.32 3.44
CA GLU A 50 2.66 -11.14 4.65
C GLU A 50 1.76 -10.56 5.75
N THR A 51 0.73 -11.30 6.14
CA THR A 51 -0.19 -10.92 7.23
C THR A 51 0.45 -10.98 8.61
N GLN A 52 1.65 -11.55 8.76
CA GLN A 52 2.16 -11.97 10.06
C GLN A 52 3.29 -11.11 10.66
N LEU A 53 3.87 -10.12 9.96
CA LEU A 53 4.95 -9.32 10.54
C LEU A 53 4.92 -7.86 10.07
N CYS A 54 4.09 -7.03 10.71
CA CYS A 54 4.49 -5.64 10.93
C CYS A 54 3.77 -5.06 12.14
N ALA A 55 4.56 -4.62 13.12
CA ALA A 55 4.09 -3.74 14.17
C ALA A 55 3.39 -2.55 13.50
N ALA A 56 2.06 -2.52 13.65
CA ALA A 56 1.15 -1.57 13.03
C ALA A 56 1.12 -1.64 11.49
N ASP A 57 0.10 -2.32 10.99
CA ASP A 57 -0.37 -2.28 9.60
C ASP A 57 -0.25 -0.84 9.04
N ILE A 58 0.75 -0.62 8.18
CA ILE A 58 1.13 0.71 7.68
C ILE A 58 -0.04 1.34 6.94
N PHE A 59 -0.87 0.52 6.29
CA PHE A 59 -2.10 0.98 5.67
C PHE A 59 -3.12 1.43 6.73
N LEU A 60 -3.28 0.69 7.82
CA LEU A 60 -4.13 1.08 8.96
C LEU A 60 -3.61 2.34 9.66
N GLN A 61 -2.28 2.50 9.79
CA GLN A 61 -1.66 3.71 10.35
C GLN A 61 -1.87 4.91 9.45
N TRP A 62 -1.59 4.78 8.14
CA TRP A 62 -1.86 5.82 7.15
C TRP A 62 -3.34 6.20 7.15
N GLN A 63 -4.23 5.20 7.19
CA GLN A 63 -5.66 5.41 7.30
C GLN A 63 -5.98 6.20 8.57
N ARG A 64 -5.49 5.80 9.74
CA ARG A 64 -5.77 6.52 10.99
C ARG A 64 -5.18 7.93 11.04
N GLN A 65 -4.04 8.17 10.38
CA GLN A 65 -3.36 9.48 10.39
C GLN A 65 -3.91 10.45 9.34
N VAL A 66 -4.34 9.94 8.17
CA VAL A 66 -4.75 10.76 7.01
C VAL A 66 -6.28 10.82 6.85
N LEU A 67 -7.03 9.75 7.19
CA LEU A 67 -8.50 9.77 7.18
C LEU A 67 -9.22 10.53 8.31
N PRO A 68 -8.62 11.15 9.34
CA PRO A 68 -9.36 12.07 10.22
C PRO A 68 -10.02 13.22 9.44
N LYS A 69 -9.41 13.65 8.34
CA LYS A 69 -9.95 14.68 7.43
C LYS A 69 -11.19 14.23 6.65
N TYR A 70 -11.43 12.92 6.58
CA TYR A 70 -12.55 12.29 5.87
C TYR A 70 -13.41 11.44 6.81
N GLN A 71 -13.23 11.59 8.12
CA GLN A 71 -14.04 10.91 9.11
C GLN A 71 -15.49 11.37 8.93
N LYS A 72 -16.41 10.41 8.76
CA LYS A 72 -17.84 10.72 8.65
C LYS A 72 -18.30 11.34 9.97
N ILE A 73 -18.29 12.66 10.06
CA ILE A 73 -18.85 13.41 11.17
C ILE A 73 -20.38 13.38 11.06
N LYS A 74 -21.07 13.24 12.20
CA LYS A 74 -22.53 13.35 12.21
C LYS A 74 -22.88 14.82 12.00
N THR A 75 -24.02 15.09 11.34
CA THR A 75 -24.49 16.46 11.06
C THR A 75 -24.51 17.36 12.31
N LYS A 76 -24.84 16.80 13.47
CA LYS A 76 -24.82 17.51 14.76
C LYS A 76 -23.43 18.00 15.18
N ASP A 77 -22.39 17.23 14.87
CA ASP A 77 -21.01 17.54 15.26
C ASP A 77 -20.45 18.62 14.32
N LEU A 78 -20.80 18.57 13.02
CA LEU A 78 -20.50 19.63 12.06
C LEU A 78 -21.15 20.97 12.47
N LEU A 79 -22.44 20.96 12.82
CA LEU A 79 -23.15 22.17 13.26
C LEU A 79 -22.54 22.78 14.53
N LYS A 80 -22.03 21.94 15.44
CA LYS A 80 -21.35 22.40 16.65
C LYS A 80 -20.02 23.09 16.33
N ILE A 81 -19.24 22.53 15.40
CA ILE A 81 -17.98 23.12 14.94
C ILE A 81 -18.23 24.50 14.32
N ILE A 82 -19.20 24.60 13.39
CA ILE A 82 -19.53 25.87 12.71
C ILE A 82 -19.98 26.95 13.71
N ARG A 83 -20.80 26.60 14.71
CA ARG A 83 -21.23 27.55 15.73
C ARG A 83 -20.09 28.03 16.61
N SER A 84 -19.21 27.11 17.03
CA SER A 84 -18.06 27.44 17.89
C SER A 84 -17.07 28.36 17.16
N ASP A 85 -16.89 28.18 15.85
CA ASP A 85 -16.03 29.02 15.00
C ASP A 85 -16.61 30.43 14.81
N ARG A 86 -17.93 30.55 14.74
CA ARG A 86 -18.64 31.83 14.66
C ARG A 86 -18.58 32.64 15.97
N ASP A 87 -18.52 31.96 17.12
CA ASP A 87 -18.44 32.61 18.44
C ASP A 87 -17.00 33.04 18.81
N GLN A 88 -15.98 32.59 18.05
CA GLN A 88 -14.57 32.95 18.24
C GLN A 88 -14.08 34.10 17.34
N ASN A 89 -14.93 34.62 16.46
CA ASN A 89 -14.71 35.84 15.66
C ASN A 89 -15.63 36.98 16.12
#